data_AF-X1MWZ0-F1
#
_entry.id   AF-X1MWZ0-F1
#
_cell.length_a   1.000
_cell.length_b   1.000
_cell.length_c   1.000
_cell.angle_alpha   90.00
_cell.angle_beta   90.00
_cell.angle_gamma   90.00
#
_symmetry.space_group_name_H-M   'P 1'
#
loop_
_entity.id
_entity.type
_entity.pdbx_description
1 polymer ?
#
loop_
_entity_poly.entity_id
_entity_poly.type
_entity_poly.pdbx_seq_one_letter_code
_entity_poly.pdbx_strand_id
1 'polypeptide(L)' 'MEKLTKWMTQPAFIWYFGGLGDALLIVGIVTAAINATFGAFAPILWFLLALACYLGMIWVVTMRILARLESKIEG' A
#
# COMPACT_ATOMS: atom_id res chain seq x y z
N MET A 1 10.52 19.64 -3.92
CA MET A 1 9.62 18.46 -3.84
C MET A 1 10.05 17.32 -4.76
N GLU A 2 10.76 17.58 -5.87
CA GLU A 2 11.11 16.59 -6.89
C GLU A 2 11.81 15.31 -6.39
N LYS A 3 12.71 15.38 -5.40
CA LYS A 3 13.42 14.18 -4.88
C LYS A 3 12.49 13.18 -4.18
N LEU A 4 11.55 13.67 -3.37
CA LEU A 4 10.59 12.83 -2.65
C LEU A 4 9.60 12.19 -3.62
N THR A 5 9.14 12.94 -4.62
CA THR A 5 8.27 12.43 -5.66
C THR A 5 9.00 11.38 -6.51
N LYS A 6 10.27 11.59 -6.87
CA LYS A 6 11.08 10.59 -7.62
C LYS A 6 11.28 9.28 -6.85
N TRP A 7 11.47 9.35 -5.53
CA TRP A 7 11.60 8.16 -4.68
C TRP A 7 10.26 7.42 -4.54
N MET A 8 9.18 8.15 -4.26
CA MET A 8 7.83 7.55 -4.15
C MET A 8 7.31 7.00 -5.47
N THR A 9 7.71 7.58 -6.61
CA THR A 9 7.30 7.10 -7.93
C THR A 9 8.14 5.94 -8.45
N GLN A 10 8.96 5.26 -7.64
CA GLN A 10 9.63 4.03 -8.10
C GLN A 10 8.63 2.87 -8.21
N PRO A 11 8.69 2.07 -9.29
CA PRO A 11 7.77 0.94 -9.48
C PRO A 11 7.93 -0.09 -8.35
N ALA A 12 9.13 -0.22 -7.77
CA ALA A 12 9.42 -1.09 -6.64
C ALA A 12 8.53 -0.79 -5.42
N PHE A 13 8.18 0.48 -5.16
CA PHE A 13 7.31 0.84 -4.05
C PHE A 13 5.88 0.31 -4.22
N ILE A 14 5.36 0.30 -5.45
CA ILE A 14 4.03 -0.25 -5.76
C ILE A 14 4.02 -1.76 -5.50
N TRP A 15 5.03 -2.47 -5.99
CA TRP A 15 5.17 -3.91 -5.75
C TRP A 15 5.34 -4.24 -4.27
N TYR A 16 6.10 -3.43 -3.53
CA TYR A 16 6.30 -3.61 -2.09
C TYR A 16 5.01 -3.41 -1.31
N PHE A 17 4.30 -2.30 -1.51
CA PHE A 17 3.04 -2.02 -0.80
C PHE A 17 1.91 -2.96 -1.22
N GLY A 18 1.85 -3.34 -2.50
CA GLY A 18 0.89 -4.33 -2.99
C GLY A 18 1.13 -5.72 -2.41
N GLY A 19 2.35 -6.24 -2.53
CA GLY A 19 2.68 -7.56 -2.00
C GLY A 19 2.55 -7.64 -0.48
N LEU A 20 2.95 -6.56 0.23
CA LEU A 20 2.80 -6.49 1.68
C LEU A 20 1.32 -6.37 2.10
N GLY A 21 0.51 -5.63 1.34
CA GLY A 21 -0.94 -5.56 1.53
C GLY A 21 -1.63 -6.92 1.34
N ASP A 22 -1.31 -7.64 0.27
CA ASP A 22 -1.84 -8.98 -0.01
C ASP A 22 -1.43 -9.97 1.09
N ALA A 23 -0.16 -9.96 1.51
CA ALA A 23 0.32 -10.83 2.59
C ALA A 23 -0.43 -10.56 3.91
N LEU A 24 -0.62 -9.29 4.28
CA LEU A 24 -1.37 -8.91 5.47
C LEU A 24 -2.84 -9.33 5.39
N LEU A 25 -3.45 -9.22 4.20
CA LEU A 25 -4.83 -9.61 3.97
C LEU A 25 -5.00 -11.13 4.11
N ILE A 26 -4.08 -11.92 3.55
CA ILE A 26 -4.06 -13.38 3.70
C ILE A 26 -3.88 -13.76 5.17
N VAL A 27 -2.92 -13.12 5.88
CA VAL A 27 -2.72 -13.36 7.32
C VAL A 27 -4.00 -13.03 8.10
N GLY A 28 -4.67 -11.92 7.79
CA GLY A 28 -5.96 -11.57 8.40
C GLY A 28 -7.04 -12.62 8.17
N ILE A 29 -7.18 -13.12 6.93
CA ILE A 29 -8.13 -14.19 6.59
C ILE A 29 -7.82 -15.47 7.36
N VAL A 30 -6.57 -15.93 7.35
CA VAL A 30 -6.18 -17.17 8.03
C VAL A 30 -6.40 -17.05 9.54
N THR A 31 -5.99 -15.92 10.13
CA THR A 31 -6.14 -15.63 11.56
C THR A 31 -7.63 -15.58 11.97
N ALA A 32 -8.49 -14.99 11.12
CA ALA A 32 -9.93 -15.00 11.32
C ALA A 32 -10.54 -16.41 11.21
N ALA A 33 -10.11 -17.19 10.21
CA ALA A 33 -10.64 -18.53 9.94
C ALA A 33 -10.33 -19.52 11.07
N ILE A 34 -9.15 -19.41 11.70
CA ILE A 34 -8.78 -20.25 12.85
C ILE A 34 -9.23 -19.67 14.18
N ASN A 35 -9.90 -18.51 14.18
CA ASN A 35 -10.33 -17.74 15.35
C ASN A 35 -9.24 -17.61 16.44
N ALA A 36 -7.99 -17.49 16.01
CA ALA A 36 -6.85 -17.37 16.91
C ALA A 36 -6.32 -15.94 16.87
N THR A 37 -5.74 -15.51 17.98
CA THR A 37 -5.03 -14.24 18.09
C THR A 37 -3.54 -14.51 18.09
N PHE A 38 -2.83 -14.07 17.04
CA PHE A 38 -1.37 -14.13 17.00
C PHE A 38 -0.79 -12.80 17.47
N GLY A 39 0.09 -12.85 18.48
CA GLY A 39 0.80 -11.67 18.98
C GLY A 39 -0.10 -10.59 19.59
N ALA A 40 -1.25 -10.95 20.17
CA ALA A 40 -2.30 -10.05 20.68
C ALA A 40 -3.00 -9.17 19.61
N PHE A 41 -2.72 -9.37 18.32
CA PHE A 41 -3.44 -8.70 17.25
C PHE A 41 -4.70 -9.49 16.88
N ALA A 42 -5.86 -8.84 17.06
CA ALA A 42 -7.13 -9.35 16.56
C ALA A 42 -7.09 -9.49 15.02
N PRO A 43 -7.80 -10.48 14.43
CA PRO A 43 -7.88 -10.65 12.98
C PRO A 43 -8.19 -9.35 12.23
N ILE A 44 -9.07 -8.51 12.81
CA ILE A 44 -9.49 -7.23 12.24
C ILE A 44 -8.35 -6.20 12.09
N LEU A 45 -7.32 -6.25 12.95
CA LEU A 45 -6.19 -5.34 12.85
C LEU A 45 -5.32 -5.65 11.62
N TRP A 46 -5.21 -6.93 11.24
CA TRP A 46 -4.51 -7.34 10.01
C TRP A 46 -5.22 -6.80 8.76
N PHE A 47 -6.56 -6.84 8.76
CA PHE A 47 -7.36 -6.25 7.69
C PHE A 47 -7.21 -4.72 7.61
N LEU A 48 -7.20 -4.03 8.75
CA LEU A 48 -6.96 -2.59 8.80
C LEU A 48 -5.57 -2.21 8.28
N LEU A 49 -4.55 -3.02 8.61
CA LEU A 49 -3.17 -2.79 8.15
C LEU A 49 -3.02 -3.05 6.64
N ALA A 50 -3.68 -4.09 6.13
CA ALA A 50 -3.76 -4.35 4.70
C ALA A 50 -4.45 -3.19 3.95
N LEU A 51 -5.58 -2.70 4.47
CA LEU A 51 -6.31 -1.57 3.92
C LEU A 51 -5.44 -0.30 3.86
N ALA A 52 -4.70 -0.01 4.93
CA ALA A 52 -3.78 1.12 4.98
C ALA A 52 -2.68 1.00 3.91
N CYS A 53 -2.15 -0.21 3.67
CA CYS A 53 -1.16 -0.45 2.62
C CYS A 53 -1.73 -0.19 1.22
N TYR A 54 -2.96 -0.64 0.93
CA TYR A 54 -3.61 -0.33 -0.34
C TYR A 54 -3.87 1.17 -0.51
N LEU A 55 -4.26 1.87 0.56
CA LEU A 55 -4.45 3.32 0.54
C LEU A 55 -3.15 4.07 0.20
N GLY A 56 -2.02 3.63 0.78
CA GLY A 56 -0.70 4.13 0.43
C GLY A 56 -0.34 3.87 -1.04
N MET A 57 -0.69 2.70 -1.57
CA MET A 57 -0.50 2.38 -3.00
C MET A 57 -1.28 3.32 -3.91
N ILE A 58 -2.57 3.57 -3.60
CA ILE A 58 -3.42 4.49 -4.36
C ILE A 58 -2.81 5.89 -4.33
N TRP A 59 -2.33 6.34 -3.18
CA TRP A 59 -1.66 7.64 -3.05
C TRP A 59 -0.44 7.76 -3.96
N VAL A 60 0.42 6.74 -3.99
CA VAL A 60 1.61 6.69 -4.86
C VAL A 60 1.23 6.73 -6.34
N VAL A 61 0.18 6.02 -6.74
CA VAL A 61 -0.32 6.02 -8.12
C VAL A 61 -0.88 7.39 -8.50
N THR A 62 -1.68 8.01 -7.62
CA THR A 62 -2.21 9.36 -7.82
C THR A 62 -1.10 10.39 -8.00
N MET A 63 -0.06 10.34 -7.16
CA MET A 63 1.12 11.21 -7.29
C MET A 63 1.87 10.98 -8.61
N ARG A 64 1.98 9.73 -9.08
CA ARG A 64 2.55 9.44 -10.41
C ARG A 64 1.75 10.07 -11.54
N ILE A 65 0.42 10.03 -11.46
CA ILE A 65 -0.47 10.59 -12.47
C ILE A 65 -0.34 12.12 -12.49
N LEU A 66 -0.40 12.77 -11.32
CA LEU A 66 -0.19 14.21 -11.17
C LEU A 66 1.15 14.66 -11.78
N ALA A 67 2.25 14.00 -11.42
CA ALA A 67 3.57 14.33 -11.94
C ALA A 67 3.67 14.17 -13.47
N ARG A 68 2.98 13.18 -14.06
CA ARG A 68 2.92 13.03 -15.53
C ARG A 68 2.06 14.09 -16.21
N LEU A 69 1.00 14.54 -15.55
CA LEU A 69 0.14 15.61 -16.07
C LEU A 69 0.87 16.96 -16.05
N GLU A 70 1.55 17.30 -14.95
CA GLU A 70 2.39 18.50 -14.86
C GLU A 70 3.46 18.52 -15.95
N SER A 71 4.19 17.40 -16.13
CA SER A 71 5.21 17.28 -17.19
C SER A 71 4.64 17.43 -18.61
N LYS A 72 3.35 17.18 -18.83
CA LYS A 72 2.70 17.33 -20.15
C LYS A 72 2.20 18.76 -20.39
N ILE A 73 1.98 19.53 -19.33
CA ILE A 73 1.52 20.92 -19.39
C ILE A 73 2.69 21.89 -19.61
N GLU A 74 3.87 21.56 -19.09
CA GLU A 74 5.09 22.38 -19.21
C GLU A 74 5.95 22.07 -20.45
N GLY A 75 5.55 21.10 -21.28
CA GLY A 75 6.28 20.65 -22.47
C GLY A 75 5.70 21.12 -23.80
#